data_AF-A0A5K1JD26-F1
#
_entry.id   AF-A0A5K1JD26-F1
#
_cell.length_a   1.000
_cell.length_b   1.000
_cell.length_c   1.000
_cell.angle_alpha   90.00
_cell.angle_beta   90.00
_cell.angle_gamma   90.00
#
_symmetry.space_group_name_H-M   'P 1'
#
loop_
_entity.id
_entity.type
_entity.pdbx_description
1 polymer ?
#
loop_
_entity_poly.entity_id
_entity_poly.type
_entity_poly.pdbx_seq_one_letter_code
_entity_poly.pdbx_strand_id
1 'polypeptide(L)'
;MDYLIIEVETLLLKTGKTNADLIRATGHTPANISKIRNAKIRAIRLKTLLDICVELDCQPGDLIRRVSEIELEELTIARARNKILQRRNPDPSEILPTEVYVVDLSKE
;
A
#
# COMPACT_ATOMS: atom_id res chain seq x y z
N MET A 1 13.78 14.33 -7.05
CA MET A 1 12.32 14.60 -7.14
C MET A 1 11.61 14.01 -5.92
N ASP A 2 10.38 14.45 -5.61
CA ASP A 2 9.58 13.88 -4.52
C ASP A 2 8.41 13.06 -5.06
N TYR A 3 8.06 12.00 -4.34
CA TYR A 3 7.04 11.05 -4.72
C TYR A 3 6.06 10.80 -3.58
N LEU A 4 4.81 10.52 -3.94
CA LEU A 4 3.81 10.01 -3.00
C LEU A 4 3.65 8.51 -3.23
N ILE A 5 3.79 7.72 -2.17
CA ILE A 5 3.56 6.27 -2.23
C ILE A 5 2.37 5.86 -1.38
N ILE A 6 1.79 4.72 -1.72
CA ILE A 6 0.71 4.08 -0.96
C ILE A 6 1.20 2.76 -0.36
N GLU A 7 1.00 2.57 0.94
CA GLU A 7 1.49 1.42 1.73
C GLU A 7 0.36 0.51 2.22
N VAL A 8 -0.83 0.57 1.58
CA VAL A 8 -2.00 -0.25 1.94
C VAL A 8 -1.65 -1.75 1.96
N GLU A 9 -0.88 -2.26 0.99
CA GLU A 9 -0.47 -3.67 0.97
C GLU A 9 0.35 -4.04 2.20
N THR A 10 1.31 -3.19 2.57
CA THR A 10 2.16 -3.38 3.76
C THR A 10 1.31 -3.47 5.03
N LEU A 11 0.30 -2.60 5.17
CA LEU A 11 -0.59 -2.61 6.32
C LEU A 11 -1.54 -3.80 6.33
N LEU A 12 -2.03 -4.26 5.17
CA LEU A 12 -2.82 -5.49 5.07
C LEU A 12 -2.02 -6.71 5.55
N LEU A 13 -0.77 -6.84 5.10
CA LEU A 13 0.13 -7.91 5.53
C LEU A 13 0.40 -7.84 7.05
N LYS A 14 0.73 -6.65 7.55
CA LYS A 14 1.02 -6.44 8.98
C LYS A 14 -0.18 -6.74 9.89
N THR A 15 -1.40 -6.47 9.44
CA THR A 15 -2.62 -6.63 10.24
C THR A 15 -3.34 -7.96 9.99
N GLY A 16 -2.87 -8.78 9.03
CA GLY A 16 -3.55 -10.00 8.59
C GLY A 16 -4.90 -9.75 7.91
N LYS A 17 -5.17 -8.52 7.49
CA LYS A 17 -6.42 -8.10 6.85
C LYS A 17 -6.37 -8.36 5.34
N THR A 18 -7.54 -8.42 4.73
CA THR A 18 -7.72 -8.74 3.31
C THR A 18 -8.37 -7.60 2.55
N ASN A 19 -8.34 -7.67 1.21
CA ASN A 19 -9.11 -6.76 0.37
C ASN A 19 -10.62 -6.83 0.68
N ALA A 20 -11.13 -7.99 1.08
CA ALA A 20 -12.54 -8.15 1.44
C ALA A 20 -12.91 -7.34 2.69
N ASP A 21 -11.97 -7.21 3.64
CA ASP A 21 -12.14 -6.37 4.82
C ASP A 21 -12.23 -4.90 4.44
N LEU A 22 -11.36 -4.42 3.54
CA LEU A 22 -11.44 -3.05 3.03
C LEU A 22 -12.74 -2.79 2.25
N ILE A 23 -13.18 -3.74 1.42
CA ILE A 23 -14.47 -3.63 0.71
C ILE A 23 -15.61 -3.44 1.70
N ARG A 24 -15.66 -4.26 2.76
CA ARG A 24 -16.68 -4.21 3.81
C ARG A 24 -16.62 -2.89 4.59
N ALA A 25 -15.43 -2.43 4.94
CA ALA A 25 -15.24 -1.21 5.72
C ALA A 25 -15.60 0.06 4.94
N THR A 26 -15.22 0.14 3.66
CA THR A 26 -15.38 1.38 2.89
C THR A 26 -16.61 1.40 1.97
N GLY A 27 -17.27 0.25 1.77
CA GLY A 27 -18.37 0.11 0.79
C GLY A 27 -17.94 0.27 -0.67
N HIS A 28 -16.64 0.14 -0.98
CA HIS A 28 -16.12 0.30 -2.34
C HIS A 28 -16.11 -1.03 -3.09
N THR A 29 -16.15 -0.96 -4.42
CA THR A 29 -16.03 -2.17 -5.26
C THR A 29 -14.62 -2.78 -5.19
N PRO A 30 -14.48 -4.09 -5.46
CA PRO A 30 -13.16 -4.74 -5.55
C PRO A 30 -12.20 -4.03 -6.51
N ALA A 31 -12.72 -3.54 -7.64
CA ALA A 31 -11.95 -2.79 -8.62
C ALA A 31 -11.40 -1.47 -8.05
N ASN A 32 -12.20 -0.76 -7.23
CA ASN A 32 -11.76 0.49 -6.63
C ASN A 32 -10.73 0.24 -5.52
N ILE A 33 -10.92 -0.79 -4.67
CA ILE A 33 -9.92 -1.19 -3.67
C ILE A 33 -8.60 -1.60 -4.33
N SER A 34 -8.65 -2.35 -5.44
CA SER A 34 -7.45 -2.68 -6.21
C SER A 34 -6.72 -1.45 -6.74
N LYS A 35 -7.46 -0.41 -7.19
CA LYS A 35 -6.83 0.85 -7.59
C LYS A 35 -6.17 1.57 -6.43
N ILE A 36 -6.85 1.68 -5.28
CA ILE A 36 -6.31 2.33 -4.07
C ILE A 36 -5.03 1.62 -3.63
N ARG A 37 -5.08 0.29 -3.46
CA ARG A 37 -3.95 -0.51 -2.98
C ARG A 37 -2.71 -0.38 -3.87
N ASN A 38 -2.92 -0.35 -5.18
CA ASN A 38 -1.82 -0.33 -6.14
C ASN A 38 -1.45 1.12 -6.60
N ALA A 39 -1.81 2.15 -5.81
CA ALA A 39 -1.61 3.58 -6.11
C ALA A 39 -2.13 4.06 -7.48
N LYS A 40 -3.10 3.36 -8.09
CA LYS A 40 -3.74 3.74 -9.37
C LYS A 40 -4.91 4.71 -9.16
N ILE A 41 -4.76 5.61 -8.19
CA ILE A 41 -5.72 6.66 -7.84
C ILE A 41 -5.00 8.01 -7.89
N ARG A 42 -5.77 9.08 -8.07
CA ARG A 42 -5.23 10.45 -8.01
C ARG A 42 -5.72 11.22 -6.79
N ALA A 43 -6.86 10.80 -6.27
CA ALA A 43 -7.48 11.38 -5.10
C ALA A 43 -8.15 10.27 -4.29
N ILE A 44 -8.23 10.49 -2.98
CA ILE A 44 -9.00 9.67 -2.05
C ILE A 44 -9.90 10.60 -1.24
N ARG A 45 -11.16 10.21 -1.05
CA ARG A 45 -12.06 10.95 -0.16
C ARG A 45 -11.59 10.74 1.28
N LEU A 46 -11.59 11.80 2.10
CA LEU A 46 -11.16 11.72 3.51
C LEU A 46 -11.94 10.67 4.30
N LYS A 47 -13.24 10.50 4.05
CA LYS A 47 -14.04 9.44 4.67
C LYS A 47 -13.50 8.04 4.33
N THR A 48 -13.16 7.80 3.06
CA THR A 48 -12.56 6.51 2.65
C THR A 48 -11.19 6.29 3.28
N LEU A 49 -10.36 7.34 3.34
CA LEU A 49 -9.07 7.27 4.02
C LEU A 49 -9.25 6.90 5.51
N LEU A 50 -10.17 7.58 6.20
CA LEU A 50 -10.51 7.31 7.60
C LEU A 50 -11.02 5.87 7.80
N ASP A 51 -11.92 5.39 6.93
CA ASP A 51 -12.47 4.03 7.03
C ASP A 51 -11.38 2.96 6.88
N ILE A 52 -10.41 3.18 5.98
CA ILE A 52 -9.24 2.30 5.84
C ILE A 52 -8.37 2.37 7.10
N CYS A 53 -8.11 3.58 7.62
CA CYS A 53 -7.34 3.76 8.86
C CYS A 53 -7.96 3.02 10.05
N VAL A 54 -9.28 3.08 10.20
CA VAL A 54 -10.00 2.39 11.28
C VAL A 54 -9.95 0.88 11.11
N GLU A 55 -10.18 0.36 9.90
CA GLU A 55 -10.15 -1.08 9.64
C GLU A 55 -8.75 -1.70 9.82
N LEU A 56 -7.70 -0.91 9.53
CA LEU A 56 -6.29 -1.33 9.63
C LEU A 56 -5.59 -0.87 10.91
N ASP A 57 -6.30 -0.21 11.83
CA ASP A 57 -5.73 0.37 13.06
C ASP A 57 -4.42 1.17 12.82
N CYS A 58 -4.49 2.14 11.90
CA CYS A 58 -3.33 2.91 11.47
C CYS A 58 -3.63 4.41 11.33
N GLN A 59 -2.58 5.21 11.18
CA GLN A 59 -2.68 6.63 10.88
C GLN A 59 -2.65 6.89 9.37
N PRO A 60 -3.21 8.01 8.89
CA PRO A 60 -3.11 8.39 7.47
C PRO A 60 -1.69 8.42 6.92
N GLY A 61 -0.71 8.82 7.74
CA GLY A 61 0.71 8.85 7.36
C GLY A 61 1.35 7.46 7.21
N ASP A 62 0.74 6.42 7.78
CA ASP A 62 1.17 5.04 7.56
C ASP A 62 0.71 4.52 6.18
N LEU A 63 -0.42 5.04 5.68
CA LEU A 63 -0.99 4.68 4.38
C LEU A 63 -0.38 5.45 3.22
N ILE A 64 -0.13 6.75 3.43
CA ILE A 64 0.29 7.69 2.40
C ILE A 64 1.57 8.37 2.88
N ARG A 65 2.67 8.17 2.15
CA ARG A 65 3.99 8.68 2.54
C ARG A 65 4.64 9.47 1.41
N ARG A 66 5.17 10.66 1.74
CA ARG A 66 6.11 11.37 0.85
C ARG A 66 7.48 10.72 0.99
N VAL A 67 8.11 10.41 -0.13
CA VAL A 67 9.48 9.90 -0.20
C VAL A 67 10.27 10.70 -1.22
N SER A 68 11.54 10.94 -0.93
CA SER A 68 12.52 11.43 -1.89
C SER A 68 12.88 10.34 -2.91
N GLU A 69 13.54 10.75 -3.99
CA GLU A 69 14.07 9.84 -5.01
C GLU A 69 15.02 8.79 -4.44
N ILE A 70 15.93 9.18 -3.54
CA ILE A 70 16.87 8.26 -2.88
C ILE A 70 16.09 7.23 -2.05
N GLU A 71 15.14 7.68 -1.23
CA GLU A 71 14.30 6.77 -0.43
C GLU A 71 13.47 5.81 -1.29
N LEU A 72 12.99 6.27 -2.46
CA LEU A 72 12.23 5.44 -3.38
C LEU A 72 13.11 4.32 -3.99
N GLU A 73 14.34 4.64 -4.39
CA GLU A 73 15.30 3.65 -4.89
C GLU A 73 15.63 2.60 -3.82
N GLU A 74 15.93 3.04 -2.60
CA GLU A 74 16.22 2.16 -1.47
C GLU A 74 15.06 1.21 -1.17
N LEU A 75 13.83 1.73 -1.14
CA LEU A 75 12.63 0.92 -0.96
C LEU A 75 12.48 -0.10 -2.09
N THR A 76 12.66 0.31 -3.34
CA THR A 76 12.53 -0.57 -4.51
C THR A 76 13.52 -1.74 -4.43
N ILE A 77 14.76 -1.47 -4.05
CA ILE A 77 15.78 -2.50 -3.84
C ILE A 77 15.37 -3.45 -2.70
N ALA A 78 14.89 -2.91 -1.57
CA ALA A 78 14.44 -3.72 -0.45
C ALA A 78 13.26 -4.63 -0.82
N ARG A 79 12.26 -4.11 -1.54
CA ARG A 79 11.08 -4.87 -1.99
C ARG A 79 11.45 -5.95 -3.02
N ALA A 80 12.41 -5.68 -3.91
CA ALA A 80 12.95 -6.68 -4.82
C ALA A 80 13.66 -7.83 -4.08
N ARG A 81 14.40 -7.53 -3.00
CA ARG A 81 15.01 -8.56 -2.13
C ARG A 81 13.95 -9.42 -1.46
N ASN A 82 12.89 -8.82 -0.92
CA ASN A 82 11.76 -9.56 -0.31
C ASN A 82 11.16 -10.59 -1.29
N LYS A 83 11.00 -10.19 -2.55
CA LYS A 83 10.47 -11.05 -3.62
C LYS A 83 11.35 -12.29 -3.88
N ILE A 84 12.66 -12.16 -3.74
CA ILE A 84 13.61 -13.28 -3.88
C ILE A 84 13.52 -14.20 -2.67
N LEU A 85 13.45 -13.65 -1.45
CA LEU A 85 13.36 -14.42 -0.22
C LEU A 85 12.09 -15.28 -0.19
N GLN A 86 10.95 -14.69 -0.52
CA GLN A 86 9.66 -15.40 -0.57
C GLN A 86 9.64 -16.57 -1.55
N ARG A 87 10.36 -16.47 -2.67
CA ARG A 87 10.47 -17.57 -3.65
C ARG A 87 11.32 -18.73 -3.14
N ARG A 88 12.30 -18.48 -2.27
CA ARG A 88 13.24 -19.50 -1.78
C ARG A 88 12.67 -20.27 -0.60
N ASN A 89 12.05 -19.58 0.35
CA ASN A 89 11.45 -20.19 1.53
C ASN A 89 10.30 -19.30 2.05
N PRO A 90 9.04 -19.54 1.63
CA PRO A 90 7.92 -18.74 2.09
C PRO A 90 7.57 -19.12 3.53
N ASP A 91 8.08 -18.36 4.50
CA ASP A 91 7.54 -18.38 5.86
C ASP A 91 6.24 -17.55 5.89
N PRO A 92 5.07 -18.15 6.19
CA PRO A 92 3.81 -17.43 6.28
C PRO A 92 3.79 -16.33 7.34
N SER A 93 4.68 -16.39 8.33
CA SER A 93 4.80 -15.38 9.38
C SER A 93 5.68 -14.18 9.00
N GLU A 94 6.42 -14.27 7.88
CA GLU A 94 7.34 -13.24 7.39
C GLU A 94 6.98 -12.73 5.98
N ILE A 95 5.70 -12.69 5.63
CA ILE A 95 5.26 -12.15 4.34
C ILE A 95 5.48 -10.64 4.31
N LEU A 96 6.60 -10.23 3.74
CA LEU A 96 6.96 -8.84 3.52
C LEU A 96 6.41 -8.32 2.18
N PRO A 97 6.11 -7.02 2.07
CA PRO A 97 5.67 -6.46 0.80
C PRO A 97 6.80 -6.51 -0.24
N THR A 98 6.45 -6.65 -1.52
CA THR A 98 7.41 -6.92 -2.61
C THR A 98 7.39 -5.90 -3.75
N GLU A 99 6.48 -4.95 -3.69
CA GLU A 99 6.36 -3.86 -4.64
C GLU A 99 6.33 -2.51 -3.90
N VAL A 100 6.64 -1.43 -4.61
CA VAL A 100 6.43 -0.05 -4.16
C VAL A 100 5.40 0.58 -5.10
N TYR A 101 4.34 1.15 -4.55
CA TYR A 101 3.27 1.75 -5.35
C TYR A 101 3.35 3.28 -5.31
N VAL A 102 3.85 3.86 -6.39
CA VAL A 102 3.95 5.32 -6.57
C VAL A 102 2.68 5.85 -7.23
N VAL A 103 2.18 6.97 -6.72
CA VAL A 103 1.03 7.68 -7.31
C VAL A 103 1.47 8.47 -8.54
N ASP A 104 0.85 8.22 -9.69
CA ASP A 104 1.09 8.98 -10.92
C ASP A 104 0.27 10.29 -10.92
N LEU A 105 0.98 11.42 -10.75
CA LEU A 105 0.44 12.78 -10.79
C LEU A 105 0.88 13.55 -12.05
N SER A 106 1.42 12.88 -13.07
CA SER A 106 2.06 13.53 -14.23
C SER A 106 1.10 14.18 -15.24
N LYS A 107 -0.20 13.86 -15.17
CA LYS A 107 -1.22 14.39 -16.10
C LYS A 107 -2.25 15.20 -15.31
N GLU A 108 -2.17 16.52 -15.33
CA GLU A 108 -3.27 17.39 -14.90
C GLU A 108 -4.32 17.53 -15.99
#